data_AF-A0A966BJ25-F1
#
_entry.id   AF-A0A966BJ25-F1
#
_cell.length_a   1.000
_cell.length_b   1.000
_cell.length_c   1.000
_cell.angle_alpha   90.00
_cell.angle_beta   90.00
_cell.angle_gamma   90.00
#
_symmetry.space_group_name_H-M   'P 1'
#
loop_
_entity.id
_entity.type
_entity.pdbx_description
1 polymer ?
#
loop_
_entity_poly.entity_id
_entity_poly.type
_entity_poly.pdbx_seq_one_letter_code
_entity_poly.pdbx_strand_id
1 'polypeptide(L)'
;CQLAAYDARAAVPLSRSVEDYQQLAGQSLSAQSVDIAIFPLAGIAANKPLSLITNINPAWQASMDALRLQLVTPLLGNKESLTAAEWTGLCDKLAAFDAWQAGKPQSCAEPLGIVRVRELLAGGYKPLLDELIAQDKAVEIEVKAIHAVERLLRYKRDLYVLVNNFVSFRNFYTGKEKGIFQVGTLYLDGRSCELTVKVDDVVKHAAYANMSGVCLAYCDCVRNGGTMSIAAAFMAGDSDYLMPGRNGVFYDRKGQDWDATIVRIIDQPISIRQAFWSPYKKLSRAIGEQLQKLAASKASAAEGNLTAAAIEHGKSVANAAPATPKPAFDVGKFAGIFAAMGLAIGAIGGILASIVAGLLGLKLWQMPLAIIGLLLLISGPAMVLAGFKLKRRNLAPILDANGWAVNARARINIPFGTSLTGLAGLPDGAHRSLVDPFADKKPVWPYYLLLLVIVGALLGMYFMGYFGA
;
A
#
# COMPACT_ATOMS: atom_id res chain seq x y z
N CYS A 1 30.76 48.45 -16.86
CA CYS A 1 29.46 47.75 -17.02
C CYS A 1 28.76 48.27 -18.28
N GLN A 2 28.43 47.39 -19.23
CA GLN A 2 27.75 47.78 -20.49
C GLN A 2 26.29 48.20 -20.24
N LEU A 3 25.60 47.53 -19.32
CA LEU A 3 24.20 47.85 -18.97
C LEU A 3 24.07 49.24 -18.31
N ALA A 4 25.00 49.60 -17.43
CA ALA A 4 25.07 50.94 -16.84
C ALA A 4 25.50 52.02 -17.86
N ALA A 5 26.13 51.64 -18.98
CA ALA A 5 26.44 52.55 -20.08
C ALA A 5 25.24 52.73 -21.04
N TYR A 6 24.35 51.73 -21.12
CA TYR A 6 23.12 51.78 -21.91
C TYR A 6 22.01 52.58 -21.22
N ASP A 7 21.76 52.34 -19.92
CA ASP A 7 20.85 53.14 -19.09
C ASP A 7 21.53 53.48 -17.75
N ALA A 8 21.77 54.76 -17.51
CA ALA A 8 22.41 55.24 -16.29
C ALA A 8 21.60 54.88 -15.02
N ARG A 9 20.28 54.70 -15.14
CA ARG A 9 19.40 54.28 -14.03
C ARG A 9 19.67 52.85 -13.58
N ALA A 10 20.34 52.02 -14.40
CA ALA A 10 20.69 50.66 -14.04
C ALA A 10 21.87 50.57 -13.06
N ALA A 11 22.71 51.60 -12.94
CA ALA A 11 23.90 51.56 -12.08
C ALA A 11 23.56 51.40 -10.59
N VAL A 12 22.55 52.14 -10.11
CA VAL A 12 22.11 52.19 -8.71
C VAL A 12 21.52 50.86 -8.21
N PRO A 13 20.54 50.23 -8.88
CA PRO A 13 19.99 48.95 -8.42
C PRO A 13 21.02 47.81 -8.50
N LEU A 14 21.99 47.89 -9.43
CA LEU A 14 23.03 46.88 -9.55
C LEU A 14 24.12 47.01 -8.46
N SER A 15 24.36 48.21 -7.92
CA SER A 15 25.34 48.45 -6.85
C SER A 15 24.84 48.09 -5.43
N ARG A 16 23.66 47.47 -5.33
CA ARG A 16 22.88 47.20 -4.11
C ARG A 16 22.37 48.47 -3.42
N SER A 17 21.24 48.37 -2.73
CA SER A 17 20.60 49.52 -2.08
C SER A 17 21.18 49.79 -0.70
N VAL A 18 20.87 50.95 -0.12
CA VAL A 18 21.36 51.34 1.21
C VAL A 18 20.79 50.41 2.29
N GLU A 19 19.58 49.91 2.10
CA GLU A 19 18.90 48.96 2.98
C GLU A 19 19.66 47.62 3.05
N ASP A 20 20.23 47.15 1.94
CA ASP A 20 21.04 45.92 1.90
C ASP A 20 22.32 46.07 2.77
N TYR A 21 22.96 47.24 2.75
CA TYR A 21 24.11 47.53 3.61
C TYR A 21 23.73 47.67 5.10
N GLN A 22 22.54 48.21 5.40
CA GLN A 22 22.04 48.31 6.77
C GLN A 22 21.78 46.93 7.38
N GLN A 23 21.30 45.96 6.60
CA GLN A 23 21.11 44.58 7.04
C GLN A 23 22.45 43.89 7.37
N LEU A 24 23.49 44.15 6.59
CA LEU A 24 24.84 43.63 6.85
C LEU A 24 25.50 44.25 8.09
N ALA A 25 25.25 45.54 8.35
CA ALA A 25 25.88 46.27 9.46
C ALA A 25 25.54 45.70 10.85
N GLY A 26 24.42 44.99 10.98
CA GLY A 26 24.01 44.30 12.22
C GLY A 26 24.69 42.94 12.45
N GLN A 27 25.50 42.45 11.51
CA GLN A 27 26.15 41.14 11.56
C GLN A 27 27.66 41.25 11.84
N SER A 28 28.30 40.15 12.25
CA SER A 28 29.76 40.09 12.39
C SER A 28 30.40 40.04 11.00
N LEU A 29 30.94 41.18 10.55
CA LEU A 29 31.53 41.32 9.23
C LEU A 29 32.93 40.67 9.21
N SER A 30 33.12 39.69 8.34
CA SER A 30 34.42 39.14 8.00
C SER A 30 34.57 39.06 6.48
N ALA A 31 35.81 39.13 5.97
CA ALA A 31 36.07 38.97 4.53
C ALA A 31 35.69 37.58 3.98
N GLN A 32 35.27 36.63 4.84
CA GLN A 32 34.87 35.28 4.45
C GLN A 32 33.34 35.08 4.53
N SER A 33 32.57 36.12 4.86
CA SER A 33 31.11 35.99 4.93
C SER A 33 30.50 35.83 3.54
N VAL A 34 29.60 34.85 3.43
CA VAL A 34 28.86 34.57 2.19
C VAL A 34 28.03 35.78 1.76
N ASP A 35 27.50 36.53 2.72
CA ASP A 35 26.62 37.67 2.47
C ASP A 35 27.36 38.86 1.82
N ILE A 36 28.66 39.03 2.09
CA ILE A 36 29.50 40.03 1.41
C ILE A 36 29.94 39.54 0.02
N ALA A 37 30.16 38.24 -0.16
CA ALA A 37 30.54 37.68 -1.47
C ALA A 37 29.46 37.84 -2.55
N ILE A 38 28.18 37.94 -2.15
CA ILE A 38 27.02 38.19 -3.04
C ILE A 38 27.05 39.61 -3.64
N PHE A 39 27.81 40.54 -3.04
CA PHE A 39 27.90 41.92 -3.51
C PHE A 39 28.80 42.03 -4.75
N PRO A 40 28.59 43.02 -5.62
CA PRO A 40 29.39 43.18 -6.84
C PRO A 40 30.90 43.16 -6.57
N LEU A 41 31.65 42.53 -7.47
CA LEU A 41 33.11 42.40 -7.40
C LEU A 41 33.83 43.75 -7.20
N ALA A 42 33.35 44.79 -7.88
CA ALA A 42 33.84 46.16 -7.78
C ALA A 42 32.68 47.13 -8.06
N GLY A 43 32.86 48.40 -7.69
CA GLY A 43 31.84 49.44 -7.90
C GLY A 43 31.41 49.55 -9.37
N ILE A 44 30.09 49.50 -9.60
CA ILE A 44 29.50 49.44 -10.94
C ILE A 44 29.42 50.84 -11.54
N ALA A 45 30.10 51.04 -12.67
CA ALA A 45 30.00 52.27 -13.45
C ALA A 45 30.05 51.97 -14.97
N ALA A 46 29.54 52.92 -15.76
CA ALA A 46 29.54 52.86 -17.22
C ALA A 46 30.97 52.75 -17.75
N ASN A 47 31.26 51.73 -18.58
CA ASN A 47 32.55 51.49 -19.24
C ASN A 47 33.81 51.55 -18.35
N LYS A 48 33.66 51.48 -17.03
CA LYS A 48 34.79 51.52 -16.09
C LYS A 48 35.62 50.23 -16.16
N PRO A 49 36.95 50.31 -16.34
CA PRO A 49 37.83 49.14 -16.28
C PRO A 49 37.86 48.58 -14.84
N LEU A 50 38.02 47.26 -14.73
CA LEU A 50 38.07 46.56 -13.44
C LEU A 50 39.42 46.83 -12.77
N SER A 51 39.44 47.46 -11.60
CA SER A 51 40.69 47.59 -10.83
C SER A 51 41.09 46.22 -10.26
N LEU A 52 42.39 45.93 -10.30
CA LEU A 52 42.99 44.69 -9.80
C LEU A 52 43.62 44.87 -8.41
N ILE A 53 43.59 46.08 -7.85
CA ILE A 53 44.30 46.43 -6.62
C ILE A 53 43.39 47.12 -5.60
N THR A 54 42.55 48.06 -6.04
CA THR A 54 41.77 48.93 -5.15
C THR A 54 40.29 48.89 -5.47
N ASN A 55 39.43 49.23 -4.51
CA ASN A 55 37.96 49.27 -4.70
C ASN A 55 37.35 47.94 -5.15
N ILE A 56 37.95 46.83 -4.71
CA ILE A 56 37.45 45.48 -4.88
C ILE A 56 36.69 45.11 -3.61
N ASN A 57 35.61 44.35 -3.78
CA ASN A 57 34.90 43.75 -2.68
C ASN A 57 35.88 42.90 -1.83
N PRO A 58 35.99 43.13 -0.50
CA PRO A 58 36.91 42.41 0.37
C PRO A 58 36.80 40.88 0.29
N ALA A 59 35.60 40.34 0.03
CA ALA A 59 35.39 38.91 -0.11
C ALA A 59 36.09 38.28 -1.33
N TRP A 60 36.40 39.11 -2.35
CA TRP A 60 37.01 38.67 -3.60
C TRP A 60 38.46 39.12 -3.75
N GLN A 61 38.99 39.90 -2.80
CA GLN A 61 40.34 40.47 -2.87
C GLN A 61 41.42 39.39 -3.10
N ALA A 62 41.37 38.28 -2.33
CA ALA A 62 42.34 37.19 -2.46
C ALA A 62 42.27 36.50 -3.83
N SER A 63 41.06 36.27 -4.37
CA SER A 63 40.88 35.69 -5.71
C SER A 63 41.34 36.64 -6.82
N MET A 64 41.13 37.95 -6.65
CA MET A 64 41.60 38.97 -7.58
C MET A 64 43.12 39.13 -7.56
N ASP A 65 43.75 39.05 -6.39
CA ASP A 65 45.21 39.02 -6.26
C ASP A 65 45.80 37.77 -6.91
N ALA A 66 45.16 36.60 -6.75
CA ALA A 66 45.55 35.37 -7.43
C ALA A 66 45.42 35.48 -8.96
N LEU A 67 44.30 36.01 -9.47
CA LEU A 67 44.09 36.28 -10.89
C LEU A 67 45.17 37.22 -11.44
N ARG A 68 45.47 38.31 -10.71
CA ARG A 68 46.50 39.27 -11.11
C ARG A 68 47.85 38.58 -11.24
N LEU A 69 48.30 37.89 -10.19
CA LEU A 69 49.64 37.29 -10.13
C LEU A 69 49.79 36.10 -11.09
N GLN A 70 48.79 35.23 -11.18
CA GLN A 70 48.90 33.97 -11.91
C GLN A 70 48.56 34.09 -13.40
N LEU A 71 47.77 35.10 -13.78
CA LEU A 71 47.20 35.17 -15.13
C LEU A 71 47.42 36.53 -15.80
N VAL A 72 47.14 37.64 -15.12
CA VAL A 72 47.29 38.99 -15.72
C VAL A 72 48.77 39.37 -15.88
N THR A 73 49.57 39.27 -14.82
CA THR A 73 51.00 39.61 -14.86
C THR A 73 51.80 38.83 -15.91
N PRO A 74 51.67 37.49 -16.04
CA PRO A 74 52.45 36.75 -17.03
C PRO A 74 51.98 36.94 -18.48
N LEU A 75 50.69 37.21 -18.72
CA LEU A 75 50.15 37.29 -20.09
C LEU A 75 50.00 38.72 -20.63
N LEU A 76 49.82 39.71 -19.75
CA LEU A 76 49.53 41.10 -20.10
C LEU A 76 50.48 42.11 -19.42
N GLY A 77 51.39 41.66 -18.56
CA GLY A 77 52.33 42.49 -17.81
C GLY A 77 51.73 43.06 -16.51
N ASN A 78 52.52 43.86 -15.79
CA ASN A 78 52.08 44.47 -14.52
C ASN A 78 51.06 45.59 -14.79
N LYS A 79 49.77 45.29 -14.57
CA LYS A 79 48.65 46.21 -14.78
C LYS A 79 47.84 46.38 -13.50
N GLU A 80 47.34 47.60 -13.30
CA GLU A 80 46.52 47.95 -12.14
C GLU A 80 45.01 47.87 -12.43
N SER A 81 44.62 47.84 -13.71
CA SER A 81 43.24 47.69 -14.16
C SER A 81 43.13 46.87 -15.44
N LEU A 82 41.99 46.19 -15.62
CA LEU A 82 41.69 45.34 -16.77
C LEU A 82 40.49 45.90 -17.55
N THR A 83 40.66 46.05 -18.87
CA THR A 83 39.57 46.43 -19.78
C THR A 83 38.73 45.22 -20.20
N ALA A 84 37.53 45.46 -20.70
CA ALA A 84 36.63 44.39 -21.16
C ALA A 84 37.24 43.56 -22.31
N ALA A 85 37.94 44.22 -23.24
CA ALA A 85 38.58 43.54 -24.38
C ALA A 85 39.77 42.67 -23.95
N GLU A 86 40.52 43.11 -22.93
CA GLU A 86 41.60 42.31 -22.36
C GLU A 86 41.08 41.11 -21.59
N TRP A 87 39.96 41.27 -20.86
CA TRP A 87 39.29 40.15 -20.19
C TRP A 87 38.81 39.10 -21.19
N THR A 88 38.15 39.50 -22.27
CA THR A 88 37.70 38.55 -23.31
C THR A 88 38.90 37.84 -23.95
N GLY A 89 39.99 38.56 -24.25
CA GLY A 89 41.20 37.95 -24.79
C GLY A 89 41.89 36.97 -23.84
N LEU A 90 41.75 37.15 -22.52
CA LEU A 90 42.21 36.18 -21.53
C LEU A 90 41.33 34.93 -21.51
N CYS A 91 40.00 35.08 -21.55
CA CYS A 91 39.07 33.97 -21.64
C CYS A 91 39.29 33.15 -22.92
N ASP A 92 39.51 33.80 -24.06
CA ASP A 92 39.74 33.13 -25.34
C ASP A 92 41.00 32.25 -25.32
N LYS A 93 42.06 32.70 -24.61
CA LYS A 93 43.29 31.91 -24.43
C LYS A 93 43.07 30.67 -23.57
N LEU A 94 42.15 30.73 -22.62
CA LEU A 94 41.80 29.59 -21.74
C LEU A 94 40.76 28.65 -22.35
N ALA A 95 40.02 29.08 -23.37
CA ALA A 95 38.96 28.28 -23.97
C ALA A 95 39.43 26.90 -24.46
N ALA A 96 40.67 26.78 -24.95
CA ALA A 96 41.24 25.50 -25.37
C ALA A 96 41.45 24.53 -24.19
N PHE A 97 41.82 25.04 -23.02
CA PHE A 97 41.97 24.25 -21.80
C PHE A 97 40.60 23.81 -21.27
N ASP A 98 39.62 24.72 -21.25
CA ASP A 98 38.26 24.40 -20.80
C ASP A 98 37.62 23.33 -21.70
N ALA A 99 37.81 23.44 -23.03
CA ALA A 99 37.34 22.43 -23.97
C ALA A 99 38.00 21.05 -23.74
N TRP A 100 39.30 21.03 -23.46
CA TRP A 100 40.02 19.81 -23.11
C TRP A 100 39.52 19.20 -21.79
N GLN A 101 39.30 20.03 -20.76
CA GLN A 101 38.79 19.57 -19.46
C GLN A 101 37.34 19.05 -19.57
N ALA A 102 36.50 19.70 -20.37
CA ALA A 102 35.14 19.26 -20.65
C ALA A 102 35.08 17.95 -21.45
N GLY A 103 36.10 17.67 -22.28
CA GLY A 103 36.23 16.42 -23.03
C GLY A 103 36.68 15.22 -22.19
N LYS A 104 36.83 15.36 -20.87
CA LYS A 104 37.27 14.29 -19.98
C LYS A 104 36.21 13.17 -19.93
N PRO A 105 36.57 11.90 -20.20
CA PRO A 105 35.63 10.79 -20.13
C PRO A 105 35.26 10.49 -18.67
N GLN A 106 33.95 10.32 -18.41
CA GLN A 106 33.46 9.84 -17.13
C GLN A 106 33.87 8.37 -16.96
N SER A 107 34.92 8.13 -16.18
CA SER A 107 35.43 6.81 -15.91
C SER A 107 35.54 6.58 -14.41
N CYS A 108 35.39 5.33 -13.97
CA CYS A 108 35.58 4.94 -12.58
C CYS A 108 37.02 5.15 -12.08
N ALA A 109 37.96 5.56 -12.94
CA ALA A 109 39.35 5.83 -12.61
C ALA A 109 39.59 7.24 -12.07
N GLU A 110 38.65 8.17 -12.24
CA GLU A 110 38.82 9.57 -11.79
C GLU A 110 39.01 9.69 -10.26
N PRO A 111 38.24 8.99 -9.40
CA PRO A 111 38.44 9.04 -7.95
C PRO A 111 39.80 8.50 -7.48
N LEU A 112 40.52 7.74 -8.31
CA LEU A 112 41.82 7.17 -7.94
C LEU A 112 42.92 8.23 -7.86
N GLY A 113 42.77 9.35 -8.59
CA GLY A 113 43.77 10.40 -8.67
C GLY A 113 45.02 10.04 -9.51
N ILE A 114 45.73 11.06 -9.98
CA ILE A 114 46.84 10.88 -10.94
C ILE A 114 48.02 10.08 -10.39
N VAL A 115 48.28 10.18 -9.08
CA VAL A 115 49.39 9.46 -8.41
C VAL A 115 49.14 7.95 -8.50
N ARG A 116 47.95 7.49 -8.07
CA ARG A 116 47.59 6.08 -8.09
C ARG A 116 47.52 5.50 -9.50
N VAL A 117 46.99 6.27 -10.45
CA VAL A 117 46.95 5.84 -11.87
C VAL A 117 48.35 5.62 -12.41
N ARG A 118 49.31 6.50 -12.12
CA ARG A 118 50.71 6.34 -12.55
C ARG A 118 51.38 5.14 -11.88
N GLU A 119 51.13 4.90 -10.59
CA GLU A 119 51.62 3.69 -9.91
C GLU A 119 51.10 2.41 -10.57
N LEU A 120 49.80 2.35 -10.89
CA LEU A 120 49.19 1.18 -11.54
C LEU A 120 49.75 0.95 -12.95
N LEU A 121 50.00 2.03 -13.71
CA LEU A 121 50.62 1.92 -15.03
C LEU A 121 52.09 1.46 -14.94
N ALA A 122 52.83 1.92 -13.94
CA ALA A 122 54.23 1.53 -13.73
C ALA A 122 54.38 0.11 -13.16
N GLY A 123 53.36 -0.40 -12.45
CA GLY A 123 53.40 -1.70 -11.78
C GLY A 123 53.35 -2.93 -12.68
N GLY A 124 53.27 -2.76 -14.01
CA GLY A 124 53.32 -3.89 -14.95
C GLY A 124 52.14 -4.86 -14.83
N TYR A 125 50.99 -4.43 -14.30
CA TYR A 125 49.83 -5.31 -14.12
C TYR A 125 49.16 -5.70 -15.44
N LYS A 126 49.30 -4.88 -16.49
CA LYS A 126 48.74 -5.17 -17.81
C LYS A 126 49.26 -6.48 -18.40
N PRO A 127 50.59 -6.70 -18.57
CA PRO A 127 51.08 -7.96 -19.10
C PRO A 127 50.72 -9.17 -18.22
N LEU A 128 50.67 -9.01 -16.88
CA LEU A 128 50.21 -10.07 -15.98
C LEU A 128 48.73 -10.42 -16.20
N LEU A 129 47.87 -9.41 -16.39
CA LEU A 129 46.45 -9.62 -16.71
C LEU A 129 46.30 -10.27 -18.09
N ASP A 130 47.06 -9.81 -19.08
CA ASP A 130 47.05 -10.36 -20.44
C ASP A 130 47.49 -11.83 -20.44
N GLU A 131 48.47 -12.20 -19.60
CA GLU A 131 48.90 -13.59 -19.40
C GLU A 131 47.79 -14.44 -18.77
N LEU A 132 47.14 -13.95 -17.70
CA LEU A 132 46.01 -14.67 -17.08
C LEU A 132 44.85 -14.85 -18.05
N ILE A 133 44.52 -13.83 -18.85
CA ILE A 133 43.51 -13.93 -19.90
C ILE A 133 43.92 -14.96 -20.95
N ALA A 134 45.20 -15.03 -21.31
CA ALA A 134 45.71 -16.04 -22.24
C ALA A 134 45.61 -17.46 -21.68
N GLN A 135 45.88 -17.65 -20.37
CA GLN A 135 45.72 -18.93 -19.69
C GLN A 135 44.26 -19.37 -19.64
N ASP A 136 43.33 -18.48 -19.27
CA ASP A 136 41.88 -18.75 -19.29
C ASP A 136 41.39 -19.10 -20.70
N LYS A 137 41.90 -18.39 -21.71
CA LYS A 137 41.54 -18.63 -23.10
C LYS A 137 42.11 -19.94 -23.63
N ALA A 138 43.26 -20.39 -23.14
CA ALA A 138 43.84 -21.67 -23.54
C ALA A 138 42.94 -22.87 -23.18
N VAL A 139 42.22 -22.78 -22.06
CA VAL A 139 41.28 -23.82 -21.59
C VAL A 139 39.83 -23.58 -22.00
N GLU A 140 39.56 -22.60 -22.88
CA GLU A 140 38.22 -22.19 -23.28
C GLU A 140 37.36 -23.38 -23.79
N ILE A 141 37.97 -24.29 -24.55
CA ILE A 141 37.29 -25.45 -25.13
C ILE A 141 36.83 -26.41 -24.02
N GLU A 142 37.69 -26.69 -23.05
CA GLU A 142 37.44 -27.60 -21.93
C GLU A 142 36.35 -27.04 -21.00
N VAL A 143 36.46 -25.75 -20.65
CA VAL A 143 35.47 -25.05 -19.81
C VAL A 143 34.09 -25.03 -20.50
N LYS A 144 34.03 -24.76 -21.81
CA LYS A 144 32.78 -24.84 -22.58
C LYS A 144 32.20 -26.25 -22.58
N ALA A 145 33.03 -27.28 -22.69
CA ALA A 145 32.58 -28.68 -22.61
C ALA A 145 32.02 -29.01 -21.22
N ILE A 146 32.69 -28.57 -20.15
CA ILE A 146 32.21 -28.73 -18.76
C ILE A 146 30.85 -28.04 -18.58
N HIS A 147 30.70 -26.79 -19.03
CA HIS A 147 29.41 -26.09 -18.99
C HIS A 147 28.32 -26.79 -19.80
N ALA A 148 28.66 -27.39 -20.94
CA ALA A 148 27.71 -28.15 -21.73
C ALA A 148 27.23 -29.42 -21.00
N VAL A 149 28.15 -30.16 -20.35
CA VAL A 149 27.82 -31.33 -19.52
C VAL A 149 26.99 -30.92 -18.32
N GLU A 150 27.37 -29.84 -17.62
CA GLU A 150 26.62 -29.30 -16.50
C GLU A 150 25.18 -28.94 -16.92
N ARG A 151 25.03 -28.25 -18.06
CA ARG A 151 23.72 -27.91 -18.63
C ARG A 151 22.90 -29.16 -18.94
N LEU A 152 23.52 -30.18 -19.53
CA LEU A 152 22.86 -31.47 -19.80
C LEU A 152 22.40 -32.16 -18.52
N LEU A 153 23.24 -32.17 -17.48
CA LEU A 153 22.90 -32.75 -16.17
C LEU A 153 21.73 -32.00 -15.51
N ARG A 154 21.74 -30.66 -15.57
CA ARG A 154 20.61 -29.83 -15.09
C ARG A 154 19.33 -30.12 -15.87
N TYR A 155 19.40 -30.28 -17.20
CA TYR A 155 18.23 -30.68 -17.99
C TYR A 155 17.72 -32.07 -17.60
N LYS A 156 18.61 -33.06 -17.48
CA LYS A 156 18.24 -34.42 -17.07
C LYS A 156 17.62 -34.46 -15.68
N ARG A 157 18.08 -33.62 -14.74
CA ARG A 157 17.56 -33.56 -13.37
C ARG A 157 16.25 -32.77 -13.28
N ASP A 158 16.19 -31.58 -13.87
CA ASP A 158 15.16 -30.58 -13.55
C ASP A 158 14.14 -30.35 -14.67
N LEU A 159 14.45 -30.65 -15.94
CA LEU A 159 13.57 -30.31 -17.07
C LEU A 159 12.22 -31.03 -16.98
N TYR A 160 12.22 -32.31 -16.60
CA TYR A 160 10.98 -33.07 -16.42
C TYR A 160 10.08 -32.45 -15.34
N VAL A 161 10.66 -32.07 -14.21
CA VAL A 161 9.92 -31.42 -13.12
C VAL A 161 9.40 -30.06 -13.58
N LEU A 162 10.24 -29.26 -14.25
CA LEU A 162 9.86 -27.95 -14.77
C LEU A 162 8.69 -28.04 -15.77
N VAL A 163 8.75 -28.94 -16.74
CA VAL A 163 7.68 -29.11 -17.76
C VAL A 163 6.36 -29.56 -17.12
N ASN A 164 6.41 -30.45 -16.13
CA ASN A 164 5.21 -30.90 -15.42
C ASN A 164 4.62 -29.83 -14.49
N ASN A 165 5.43 -28.88 -14.01
CA ASN A 165 4.98 -27.90 -13.02
C ASN A 165 4.71 -26.50 -13.58
N PHE A 166 5.42 -26.10 -14.62
CA PHE A 166 5.35 -24.75 -15.21
C PHE A 166 4.64 -24.72 -16.56
N VAL A 167 4.92 -25.70 -17.44
CA VAL A 167 4.33 -25.72 -18.79
C VAL A 167 2.92 -26.31 -18.77
N SER A 168 2.77 -27.49 -18.17
CA SER A 168 1.51 -28.24 -18.17
C SER A 168 0.73 -28.16 -16.85
N PHE A 169 1.37 -27.70 -15.76
CA PHE A 169 0.79 -27.71 -14.41
C PHE A 169 0.21 -29.08 -13.99
N ARG A 170 0.72 -30.17 -14.57
CA ARG A 170 0.26 -31.55 -14.35
C ARG A 170 0.24 -31.92 -12.87
N ASN A 171 1.29 -31.62 -12.12
CA ASN A 171 1.36 -31.98 -10.71
C ASN A 171 0.23 -31.30 -9.93
N PHE A 172 0.04 -30.00 -10.17
CA PHE A 172 -1.03 -29.22 -9.55
C PHE A 172 -2.43 -29.78 -9.87
N TYR A 173 -2.73 -30.08 -11.13
CA TYR A 173 -4.07 -30.55 -11.53
C TYR A 173 -4.35 -32.02 -11.21
N THR A 174 -3.33 -32.87 -11.14
CA THR A 174 -3.51 -34.30 -10.84
C THR A 174 -3.55 -34.62 -9.35
N GLY A 175 -3.04 -33.72 -8.50
CA GLY A 175 -3.03 -33.90 -7.05
C GLY A 175 -2.12 -35.04 -6.55
N LYS A 176 -1.34 -35.68 -7.43
CA LYS A 176 -0.39 -36.75 -7.05
C LYS A 176 0.83 -36.21 -6.33
N GLU A 177 1.30 -35.04 -6.76
CA GLU A 177 2.44 -34.32 -6.20
C GLU A 177 2.08 -32.84 -6.07
N LYS A 178 2.69 -32.15 -5.12
CA LYS A 178 2.51 -30.70 -4.98
C LYS A 178 3.17 -29.96 -6.15
N GLY A 179 2.47 -28.97 -6.70
CA GLY A 179 3.00 -28.08 -7.72
C GLY A 179 4.18 -27.28 -7.18
N ILE A 180 5.22 -27.01 -7.97
CA ILE A 180 6.47 -26.33 -7.53
C ILE A 180 6.25 -25.01 -6.77
N PHE A 181 5.16 -24.29 -7.04
CA PHE A 181 4.81 -23.02 -6.38
C PHE A 181 4.04 -23.20 -5.05
N GLN A 182 3.54 -24.41 -4.75
CA GLN A 182 2.80 -24.69 -3.51
C GLN A 182 3.74 -24.88 -2.33
N VAL A 183 3.91 -23.91 -1.46
CA VAL A 183 4.96 -23.93 -0.43
C VAL A 183 4.56 -24.77 0.79
N GLY A 184 3.28 -25.03 1.00
CA GLY A 184 2.87 -25.83 2.15
C GLY A 184 1.36 -25.97 2.29
N THR A 185 0.92 -26.21 3.52
CA THR A 185 -0.50 -26.27 3.89
C THR A 185 -0.76 -25.34 5.07
N LEU A 186 -1.69 -24.39 4.92
CA LEU A 186 -2.12 -23.50 6.00
C LEU A 186 -3.35 -24.10 6.68
N TYR A 187 -3.33 -24.18 8.00
CA TYR A 187 -4.48 -24.54 8.82
C TYR A 187 -5.03 -23.30 9.53
N LEU A 188 -6.25 -22.91 9.17
CA LEU A 188 -6.89 -21.72 9.74
C LEU A 188 -8.41 -21.87 9.69
N ASP A 189 -9.10 -21.49 10.78
CA ASP A 189 -10.56 -21.54 10.90
C ASP A 189 -11.20 -22.92 10.61
N GLY A 190 -10.56 -24.00 11.10
CA GLY A 190 -11.03 -25.37 10.87
C GLY A 190 -10.92 -25.82 9.41
N ARG A 191 -9.99 -25.22 8.64
CA ARG A 191 -9.77 -25.51 7.24
C ARG A 191 -8.30 -25.74 6.97
N SER A 192 -8.02 -26.60 6.00
CA SER A 192 -6.69 -26.81 5.45
C SER A 192 -6.64 -26.25 4.03
N CYS A 193 -5.74 -25.30 3.79
CA CYS A 193 -5.53 -24.66 2.49
C CYS A 193 -4.23 -25.18 1.89
N GLU A 194 -4.31 -25.92 0.79
CA GLU A 194 -3.14 -26.52 0.12
C GLU A 194 -2.55 -25.63 -0.97
N LEU A 195 -3.35 -24.71 -1.53
CA LEU A 195 -2.85 -23.72 -2.47
C LEU A 195 -2.30 -22.52 -1.67
N THR A 196 -1.04 -22.64 -1.28
CA THR A 196 -0.26 -21.60 -0.61
C THR A 196 0.97 -21.24 -1.44
N VAL A 197 1.18 -19.96 -1.72
CA VAL A 197 2.36 -19.46 -2.44
C VAL A 197 3.16 -18.55 -1.53
N LYS A 198 4.50 -18.60 -1.61
CA LYS A 198 5.37 -17.62 -0.95
C LYS A 198 5.24 -16.29 -1.69
N VAL A 199 5.18 -15.20 -0.93
CA VAL A 199 5.03 -13.84 -1.42
C VAL A 199 6.15 -12.98 -0.83
N ASP A 200 6.87 -12.26 -1.67
CA ASP A 200 7.93 -11.35 -1.21
C ASP A 200 7.38 -9.98 -0.81
N ASP A 201 6.37 -9.45 -1.53
CA ASP A 201 5.71 -8.18 -1.25
C ASP A 201 4.19 -8.33 -1.32
N VAL A 202 3.53 -8.34 -0.15
CA VAL A 202 2.08 -8.54 -0.02
C VAL A 202 1.28 -7.45 -0.74
N VAL A 203 1.75 -6.20 -0.75
CA VAL A 203 1.00 -5.07 -1.30
C VAL A 203 0.99 -5.11 -2.82
N LYS A 204 2.16 -5.32 -3.42
CA LYS A 204 2.29 -5.46 -4.89
C LYS A 204 1.58 -6.72 -5.37
N HIS A 205 1.75 -7.83 -4.65
CA HIS A 205 1.13 -9.09 -5.04
C HIS A 205 -0.41 -8.99 -5.00
N ALA A 206 -0.97 -8.37 -3.97
CA ALA A 206 -2.42 -8.23 -3.84
C ALA A 206 -3.09 -7.42 -4.94
N ALA A 207 -2.38 -6.42 -5.51
CA ALA A 207 -2.91 -5.61 -6.60
C ALA A 207 -3.18 -6.45 -7.87
N TYR A 208 -2.24 -7.35 -8.20
CA TYR A 208 -2.35 -8.18 -9.40
C TYR A 208 -3.20 -9.44 -9.16
N ALA A 209 -3.05 -10.07 -7.99
CA ALA A 209 -3.76 -11.29 -7.63
C ALA A 209 -5.28 -11.10 -7.47
N ASN A 210 -5.78 -9.87 -7.31
CA ASN A 210 -7.23 -9.60 -7.28
C ASN A 210 -7.96 -10.05 -8.56
N MET A 211 -7.25 -10.05 -9.70
CA MET A 211 -7.78 -10.52 -10.99
C MET A 211 -7.97 -12.05 -11.06
N SER A 212 -7.38 -12.80 -10.12
CA SER A 212 -7.47 -14.27 -10.08
C SER A 212 -8.90 -14.79 -9.82
N GLY A 213 -9.75 -13.98 -9.19
CA GLY A 213 -11.09 -14.40 -8.80
C GLY A 213 -11.13 -15.37 -7.61
N VAL A 214 -10.01 -15.54 -6.89
CA VAL A 214 -9.87 -16.41 -5.72
C VAL A 214 -9.82 -15.58 -4.44
N CYS A 215 -10.42 -16.08 -3.35
CA CYS A 215 -10.27 -15.47 -2.03
C CYS A 215 -8.89 -15.83 -1.48
N LEU A 216 -8.07 -14.82 -1.18
CA LEU A 216 -6.70 -14.99 -0.72
C LEU A 216 -6.53 -14.35 0.65
N ALA A 217 -6.01 -15.11 1.62
CA ALA A 217 -5.52 -14.55 2.88
C ALA A 217 -3.99 -14.52 2.85
N TYR A 218 -3.43 -13.33 3.02
CA TYR A 218 -2.00 -13.12 3.19
C TYR A 218 -1.67 -13.28 4.65
N CYS A 219 -0.72 -14.16 4.95
CA CYS A 219 -0.28 -14.44 6.30
C CYS A 219 1.22 -14.18 6.42
N ASP A 220 1.61 -13.52 7.50
CA ASP A 220 3.01 -13.48 7.93
C ASP A 220 3.26 -14.67 8.84
N CYS A 221 4.24 -15.47 8.46
CA CYS A 221 4.64 -16.67 9.17
C CYS A 221 5.96 -16.42 9.88
N VAL A 222 6.02 -16.72 11.17
CA VAL A 222 7.21 -16.52 12.01
C VAL A 222 7.63 -17.85 12.61
N ARG A 223 8.95 -18.11 12.58
CA ARG A 223 9.54 -19.30 13.22
C ARG A 223 10.99 -19.06 13.57
N ASN A 224 11.37 -19.22 14.84
CA ASN A 224 12.77 -19.15 15.32
C ASN A 224 13.58 -17.96 14.76
N GLY A 225 12.97 -16.77 14.68
CA GLY A 225 13.59 -15.56 14.14
C GLY A 225 13.56 -15.41 12.61
N GLY A 226 13.14 -16.44 11.88
CA GLY A 226 12.84 -16.38 10.45
C GLY A 226 11.42 -15.88 10.20
N THR A 227 11.26 -15.03 9.18
CA THR A 227 9.97 -14.52 8.72
C THR A 227 9.75 -14.92 7.25
N MET A 228 8.50 -15.27 6.93
CA MET A 228 8.09 -15.49 5.54
C MET A 228 6.64 -15.05 5.36
N SER A 229 6.34 -14.41 4.24
CA SER A 229 4.95 -14.07 3.90
C SER A 229 4.41 -15.07 2.88
N ILE A 230 3.16 -15.48 3.07
CA ILE A 230 2.46 -16.41 2.19
C ILE A 230 1.10 -15.87 1.78
N ALA A 231 0.61 -16.28 0.61
CA ALA A 231 -0.77 -16.13 0.20
C ALA A 231 -1.44 -17.50 0.15
N ALA A 232 -2.46 -17.70 0.97
CA ALA A 232 -3.26 -18.92 1.03
C ALA A 232 -4.62 -18.70 0.35
N ALA A 233 -4.98 -19.62 -0.55
CA ALA A 233 -6.27 -19.59 -1.24
C ALA A 233 -7.36 -20.33 -0.46
N PHE A 234 -8.48 -19.64 -0.23
CA PHE A 234 -9.69 -20.19 0.38
C PHE A 234 -10.73 -20.42 -0.71
N MET A 235 -11.03 -21.69 -0.98
CA MET A 235 -11.93 -22.07 -2.07
C MET A 235 -13.12 -22.93 -1.64
N ALA A 236 -13.17 -23.34 -0.36
CA ALA A 236 -14.32 -23.95 0.29
C ALA A 236 -14.63 -23.28 1.65
N GLY A 237 -15.90 -23.29 2.06
CA GLY A 237 -16.38 -22.66 3.31
C GLY A 237 -16.97 -21.27 3.11
N ASP A 238 -16.77 -20.37 4.09
CA ASP A 238 -17.23 -18.98 4.12
C ASP A 238 -16.12 -17.98 4.52
N SER A 239 -16.29 -16.69 4.27
CA SER A 239 -15.27 -15.67 4.62
C SER A 239 -15.54 -14.95 5.96
N ASP A 240 -16.52 -15.41 6.74
CA ASP A 240 -17.02 -14.68 7.92
C ASP A 240 -15.95 -14.45 9.00
N TYR A 241 -15.05 -15.41 9.10
CA TYR A 241 -14.10 -15.57 10.19
C TYR A 241 -12.65 -15.32 9.77
N LEU A 242 -12.46 -14.93 8.51
CA LEU A 242 -11.17 -14.52 7.96
C LEU A 242 -11.04 -13.01 8.21
N MET A 243 -10.25 -12.63 9.21
CA MET A 243 -9.98 -11.24 9.55
C MET A 243 -8.48 -11.03 9.75
N PRO A 244 -7.94 -9.84 9.40
CA PRO A 244 -6.59 -9.48 9.79
C PRO A 244 -6.38 -9.62 11.31
N GLY A 245 -5.23 -10.13 11.73
CA GLY A 245 -4.89 -10.44 13.11
C GLY A 245 -5.32 -11.83 13.60
N ARG A 246 -6.02 -12.62 12.77
CA ARG A 246 -6.33 -14.01 13.13
C ARG A 246 -5.11 -14.91 12.93
N ASN A 247 -4.87 -15.77 13.92
CA ASN A 247 -3.76 -16.72 13.89
C ASN A 247 -4.18 -18.08 13.30
N GLY A 248 -3.22 -18.74 12.69
CA GLY A 248 -3.28 -20.10 12.18
C GLY A 248 -1.90 -20.74 12.20
N VAL A 249 -1.81 -21.98 11.72
CA VAL A 249 -0.56 -22.75 11.71
C VAL A 249 -0.25 -23.13 10.26
N PHE A 250 0.95 -22.79 9.80
CA PHE A 250 1.42 -23.14 8.46
C PHE A 250 2.46 -24.25 8.51
N TYR A 251 2.28 -25.29 7.70
CA TYR A 251 3.26 -26.36 7.53
C TYR A 251 3.94 -26.24 6.17
N ASP A 252 5.26 -26.00 6.17
CA ASP A 252 6.09 -25.99 4.96
C ASP A 252 6.24 -27.42 4.39
N ARG A 253 6.74 -27.57 3.17
CA ARG A 253 7.01 -28.87 2.53
C ARG A 253 7.94 -29.77 3.33
N LYS A 254 8.78 -29.19 4.19
CA LYS A 254 9.69 -29.92 5.08
C LYS A 254 9.00 -30.45 6.35
N GLY A 255 7.69 -30.26 6.49
CA GLY A 255 6.93 -30.64 7.69
C GLY A 255 7.17 -29.71 8.88
N GLN A 256 7.70 -28.51 8.62
CA GLN A 256 8.04 -27.52 9.63
C GLN A 256 6.86 -26.59 9.89
N ASP A 257 6.55 -26.38 11.15
CA ASP A 257 5.45 -25.56 11.67
C ASP A 257 5.86 -24.08 11.79
N TRP A 258 4.99 -23.19 11.34
CA TRP A 258 5.15 -21.74 11.43
C TRP A 258 3.89 -21.11 11.98
N ASP A 259 4.07 -20.13 12.87
CA ASP A 259 2.97 -19.33 13.41
C ASP A 259 2.53 -18.33 12.35
N ALA A 260 1.34 -18.51 11.79
CA ALA A 260 0.82 -17.70 10.70
C ALA A 260 -0.22 -16.69 11.22
N THR A 261 -0.05 -15.41 10.93
CA THR A 261 -1.01 -14.35 11.28
C THR A 261 -1.52 -13.67 10.03
N ILE A 262 -2.84 -13.55 9.85
CA ILE A 262 -3.42 -12.87 8.69
C ILE A 262 -3.08 -11.37 8.75
N VAL A 263 -2.49 -10.84 7.69
CA VAL A 263 -2.20 -9.41 7.54
C VAL A 263 -3.22 -8.74 6.62
N ARG A 264 -3.59 -9.41 5.53
CA ARG A 264 -4.46 -8.84 4.50
C ARG A 264 -5.31 -9.93 3.86
N ILE A 265 -6.51 -9.57 3.42
CA ILE A 265 -7.42 -10.48 2.72
C ILE A 265 -7.90 -9.82 1.43
N ILE A 266 -7.95 -10.61 0.36
CA ILE A 266 -8.72 -10.31 -0.85
C ILE A 266 -10.04 -11.07 -0.75
N ASP A 267 -11.13 -10.33 -0.58
CA ASP A 267 -12.47 -10.91 -0.48
C ASP A 267 -13.05 -11.13 -1.88
N GLN A 268 -13.36 -12.39 -2.18
CA GLN A 268 -13.94 -12.83 -3.43
C GLN A 268 -14.80 -14.06 -3.12
N PRO A 269 -15.94 -14.29 -3.81
CA PRO A 269 -16.87 -15.35 -3.43
C PRO A 269 -16.18 -16.72 -3.36
N ILE A 270 -16.35 -17.41 -2.22
CA ILE A 270 -15.78 -18.74 -1.98
C ILE A 270 -16.72 -19.81 -2.55
N SER A 271 -18.02 -19.70 -2.31
CA SER A 271 -19.05 -20.63 -2.80
C SER A 271 -20.36 -19.94 -3.19
N ILE A 272 -21.17 -20.62 -4.02
CA ILE A 272 -22.52 -20.13 -4.41
C ILE A 272 -23.44 -20.06 -3.17
N ARG A 273 -23.32 -21.02 -2.25
CA ARG A 273 -24.09 -21.05 -0.99
C ARG A 273 -23.78 -19.85 -0.10
N GLN A 274 -22.51 -19.47 -0.01
CA GLN A 274 -22.11 -18.25 0.69
C GLN A 274 -22.69 -16.99 0.01
N ALA A 275 -22.66 -16.95 -1.32
CA ALA A 275 -23.18 -15.80 -2.08
C ALA A 275 -24.68 -15.57 -1.86
N PHE A 276 -25.47 -16.65 -1.68
CA PHE A 276 -26.89 -16.57 -1.36
C PHE A 276 -27.16 -15.78 -0.06
N TRP A 277 -26.39 -16.04 1.00
CA TRP A 277 -26.55 -15.38 2.30
C TRP A 277 -25.85 -14.01 2.39
N SER A 278 -24.97 -13.69 1.44
CA SER A 278 -24.15 -12.47 1.49
C SER A 278 -24.94 -11.15 1.56
N PRO A 279 -26.07 -10.95 0.85
CA PRO A 279 -26.84 -9.71 0.94
C PRO A 279 -27.46 -9.53 2.32
N TYR A 280 -27.99 -10.61 2.91
CA TYR A 280 -28.59 -10.60 4.24
C TYR A 280 -27.57 -10.34 5.35
N LYS A 281 -26.36 -10.91 5.22
CA LYS A 281 -25.25 -10.62 6.15
C LYS A 281 -24.81 -9.15 6.06
N LYS A 282 -24.75 -8.58 4.87
CA LYS A 282 -24.44 -7.15 4.69
C LYS A 282 -25.52 -6.25 5.30
N LEU A 283 -26.79 -6.60 5.10
CA LEU A 283 -27.92 -5.87 5.66
C LEU A 283 -27.93 -5.92 7.20
N SER A 284 -27.75 -7.11 7.78
CA SER A 284 -27.69 -7.27 9.24
C SER A 284 -26.51 -6.53 9.88
N ARG A 285 -25.33 -6.53 9.23
CA ARG A 285 -24.18 -5.71 9.67
C ARG A 285 -24.51 -4.22 9.60
N ALA A 286 -25.11 -3.75 8.52
CA ALA A 286 -25.51 -2.34 8.39
C ALA A 286 -26.54 -1.92 9.46
N ILE A 287 -27.52 -2.77 9.75
CA ILE A 287 -28.50 -2.55 10.84
C ILE A 287 -27.77 -2.53 12.20
N GLY A 288 -26.87 -3.47 12.45
CA GLY A 288 -26.06 -3.52 13.66
C GLY A 288 -25.21 -2.27 13.86
N GLU A 289 -24.55 -1.79 12.81
CA GLU A 289 -23.78 -0.54 12.83
C GLU A 289 -24.66 0.68 13.08
N GLN A 290 -25.86 0.74 12.49
CA GLN A 290 -26.83 1.81 12.76
C GLN A 290 -27.33 1.76 14.21
N LEU A 291 -27.62 0.57 14.74
CA LEU A 291 -28.02 0.38 16.14
C LEU A 291 -26.88 0.74 17.12
N GLN A 292 -25.63 0.40 16.78
CA GLN A 292 -24.47 0.81 17.56
C GLN A 292 -24.28 2.33 17.53
N LYS A 293 -24.42 2.97 16.37
CA LYS A 293 -24.39 4.44 16.26
C LYS A 293 -25.52 5.10 17.05
N LEU A 294 -26.71 4.48 17.07
CA LEU A 294 -27.85 4.90 17.89
C LEU A 294 -27.59 4.73 19.38
N ALA A 295 -27.00 3.61 19.79
CA ALA A 295 -26.66 3.36 21.18
C ALA A 295 -25.56 4.32 21.65
N ALA A 296 -24.53 4.55 20.84
CA ALA A 296 -23.46 5.50 21.12
C ALA A 296 -23.99 6.95 21.18
N SER A 297 -24.88 7.36 20.28
CA SER A 297 -25.47 8.70 20.32
C SER A 297 -26.40 8.90 21.52
N LYS A 298 -27.21 7.89 21.89
CA LYS A 298 -28.05 7.92 23.10
C LYS A 298 -27.21 7.88 24.38
N ALA A 299 -26.14 7.10 24.44
CA ALA A 299 -25.20 7.11 25.55
C ALA A 299 -24.53 8.49 25.70
N SER A 300 -24.11 9.11 24.59
CA SER A 300 -23.53 10.46 24.62
C SER A 300 -24.54 11.55 25.03
N ALA A 301 -25.82 11.41 24.65
CA ALA A 301 -26.88 12.31 25.09
C ALA A 301 -27.26 12.10 26.56
N ALA A 302 -27.21 10.86 27.05
CA ALA A 302 -27.43 10.54 28.46
C ALA A 302 -26.28 11.05 29.35
N GLU A 303 -25.03 10.91 28.92
CA GLU A 303 -23.87 11.53 29.59
C GLU A 303 -23.97 13.06 29.56
N GLY A 304 -24.38 13.66 28.44
CA GLY A 304 -24.64 15.10 28.34
C GLY A 304 -25.71 15.60 29.32
N ASN A 305 -26.83 14.88 29.45
CA ASN A 305 -27.89 15.21 30.41
C ASN A 305 -27.47 14.97 31.87
N LEU A 306 -26.64 13.96 32.15
CA LEU A 306 -26.04 13.74 33.47
C LEU A 306 -25.05 14.85 33.83
N THR A 307 -24.26 15.35 32.88
CA THR A 307 -23.39 16.51 33.11
C THR A 307 -24.17 17.82 33.28
N ALA A 308 -25.29 18.01 32.57
CA ALA A 308 -26.17 19.16 32.76
C ALA A 308 -26.90 19.12 34.11
N ALA A 309 -27.38 17.94 34.53
CA ALA A 309 -28.00 17.74 35.84
C ALA A 309 -26.99 17.87 37.01
N ALA A 310 -25.73 17.46 36.81
CA ALA A 310 -24.66 17.68 37.78
C ALA A 310 -24.28 19.16 37.94
N ILE A 311 -24.44 19.97 36.88
CA ILE A 311 -24.21 21.42 36.91
C ILE A 311 -25.38 22.15 37.60
N GLU A 312 -26.63 21.67 37.49
CA GLU A 312 -27.78 22.26 38.19
C GLU A 312 -27.86 21.95 39.69
N HIS A 313 -27.10 20.97 40.21
CA HIS A 313 -27.13 20.59 41.64
C HIS A 313 -25.81 20.77 42.41
N GLY A 314 -24.80 21.42 41.82
CA GLY A 314 -23.50 21.65 42.48
C GLY A 314 -23.16 23.13 42.68
N LYS A 315 -23.63 23.75 43.77
CA LYS A 315 -22.99 24.97 44.30
C LYS A 315 -21.80 24.58 45.20
N SER A 316 -20.61 25.10 44.83
CA SER A 316 -19.28 24.99 45.47
C SER A 316 -18.61 23.61 45.33
N VAL A 317 -17.34 23.45 44.94
CA VAL A 317 -16.11 24.14 45.39
C VAL A 317 -15.09 24.27 44.23
N ALA A 318 -14.15 25.22 44.39
CA ALA A 318 -13.20 25.77 43.42
C ALA A 318 -11.99 24.89 43.00
N ASN A 319 -11.40 25.34 41.87
CA ASN A 319 -10.02 25.21 41.36
C ASN A 319 -9.54 23.92 40.66
N ALA A 320 -9.48 23.97 39.32
CA ALA A 320 -8.32 23.53 38.52
C ALA A 320 -8.36 24.15 37.10
N ALA A 321 -7.17 24.48 36.57
CA ALA A 321 -6.89 25.25 35.36
C ALA A 321 -7.22 24.50 34.02
N PRO A 322 -7.23 25.18 32.85
CA PRO A 322 -8.08 24.85 31.72
C PRO A 322 -7.52 23.80 30.76
N ALA A 323 -8.32 22.78 30.46
CA ALA A 323 -8.16 21.95 29.26
C ALA A 323 -9.06 22.48 28.14
N THR A 324 -8.48 22.57 26.94
CA THR A 324 -9.03 23.10 25.68
C THR A 324 -10.50 22.75 25.40
N PRO A 325 -11.29 23.70 24.86
CA PRO A 325 -12.73 23.52 24.65
C PRO A 325 -13.01 22.46 23.56
N LYS A 326 -13.69 21.38 23.94
CA LYS A 326 -14.45 20.55 22.99
C LYS A 326 -15.63 21.39 22.46
N PRO A 327 -15.96 21.30 21.16
CA PRO A 327 -16.96 22.16 20.55
C PRO A 327 -18.31 22.03 21.24
N ALA A 328 -18.97 23.18 21.42
CA ALA A 328 -20.27 23.30 22.05
C ALA A 328 -21.31 22.39 21.40
N PHE A 329 -22.25 21.92 22.23
CA PHE A 329 -23.40 21.11 21.85
C PHE A 329 -24.24 21.83 20.78
N ASP A 330 -23.98 21.47 19.52
CA ASP A 330 -24.60 22.10 18.35
C ASP A 330 -25.91 21.37 18.03
N VAL A 331 -27.01 21.88 18.61
CA VAL A 331 -28.37 21.36 18.46
C VAL A 331 -28.76 21.22 16.99
N GLY A 332 -28.21 22.03 16.08
CA GLY A 332 -28.47 21.92 14.64
C GLY A 332 -27.83 20.69 14.00
N LYS A 333 -26.59 20.35 14.38
CA LYS A 333 -25.92 19.11 13.95
C LYS A 333 -26.58 17.86 14.53
N PHE A 334 -27.03 17.92 15.79
CA PHE A 334 -27.77 16.83 16.41
C PHE A 334 -29.18 16.68 15.86
N ALA A 335 -29.92 17.77 15.63
CA ALA A 335 -31.22 17.74 14.97
C ALA A 335 -31.12 17.17 13.54
N GLY A 336 -30.06 17.51 12.79
CA GLY A 336 -29.78 16.91 11.49
C GLY A 336 -29.51 15.39 11.57
N ILE A 337 -28.76 14.94 12.58
CA ILE A 337 -28.52 13.50 12.83
C ILE A 337 -29.82 12.79 13.25
N PHE A 338 -30.63 13.37 14.15
CA PHE A 338 -31.90 12.80 14.60
C PHE A 338 -32.97 12.81 13.49
N ALA A 339 -33.02 13.85 12.65
CA ALA A 339 -33.90 13.90 11.48
C ALA A 339 -33.49 12.85 10.44
N ALA A 340 -32.20 12.71 10.14
CA ALA A 340 -31.69 11.67 9.25
C ALA A 340 -31.96 10.25 9.79
N MET A 341 -31.83 10.04 11.11
CA MET A 341 -32.18 8.78 11.77
C MET A 341 -33.68 8.50 11.77
N GLY A 342 -34.50 9.51 12.05
CA GLY A 342 -35.97 9.42 12.01
C GLY A 342 -36.47 9.10 10.61
N LEU A 343 -35.86 9.70 9.58
CA LEU A 343 -36.12 9.39 8.18
C LEU A 343 -35.67 7.97 7.81
N ALA A 344 -34.52 7.51 8.32
CA ALA A 344 -34.03 6.15 8.06
C ALA A 344 -34.91 5.07 8.72
N ILE A 345 -35.31 5.27 9.97
CA ILE A 345 -36.25 4.36 10.67
C ILE A 345 -37.64 4.45 10.02
N GLY A 346 -38.10 5.63 9.62
CA GLY A 346 -39.34 5.82 8.87
C GLY A 346 -39.32 5.14 7.51
N ALA A 347 -38.19 5.17 6.80
CA ALA A 347 -38.01 4.45 5.53
C ALA A 347 -38.03 2.93 5.71
N ILE A 348 -37.36 2.41 6.75
CA ILE A 348 -37.44 0.97 7.11
C ILE A 348 -38.87 0.58 7.50
N GLY A 349 -39.54 1.43 8.29
CA GLY A 349 -40.94 1.25 8.67
C GLY A 349 -41.88 1.26 7.47
N GLY A 350 -41.66 2.16 6.49
CA GLY A 350 -42.42 2.21 5.24
C GLY A 350 -42.19 0.98 4.35
N ILE A 351 -40.95 0.48 4.27
CA ILE A 351 -40.63 -0.77 3.56
C ILE A 351 -41.30 -1.96 4.25
N LEU A 352 -41.25 -2.05 5.58
CA LEU A 352 -41.95 -3.11 6.33
C LEU A 352 -43.47 -3.01 6.18
N ALA A 353 -44.05 -1.80 6.25
CA ALA A 353 -45.49 -1.58 6.09
C ALA A 353 -45.97 -1.95 4.68
N SER A 354 -45.22 -1.60 3.64
CA SER A 354 -45.53 -1.99 2.25
C SER A 354 -45.38 -3.50 2.00
N ILE A 355 -44.40 -4.15 2.64
CA ILE A 355 -44.27 -5.61 2.62
C ILE A 355 -45.46 -6.27 3.31
N VAL A 356 -45.86 -5.80 4.50
CA VAL A 356 -46.99 -6.35 5.26
C VAL A 356 -48.32 -6.11 4.54
N ALA A 357 -48.53 -4.92 3.99
CA ALA A 357 -49.72 -4.61 3.18
C ALA A 357 -49.77 -5.47 1.90
N GLY A 358 -48.64 -5.67 1.24
CA GLY A 358 -48.53 -6.59 0.11
C GLY A 358 -48.77 -8.05 0.47
N LEU A 359 -48.36 -8.48 1.67
CA LEU A 359 -48.58 -9.85 2.17
C LEU A 359 -50.05 -10.10 2.54
N LEU A 360 -50.72 -9.12 3.14
CA LEU A 360 -52.15 -9.18 3.49
C LEU A 360 -53.08 -9.16 2.27
N GLY A 361 -52.61 -8.64 1.13
CA GLY A 361 -53.35 -8.65 -0.15
C GLY A 361 -53.25 -9.96 -0.93
N LEU A 362 -52.43 -10.92 -0.49
CA LEU A 362 -52.18 -12.19 -1.19
C LEU A 362 -53.01 -13.33 -0.58
N LYS A 363 -53.46 -14.27 -1.44
CA LYS A 363 -54.09 -15.51 -0.94
C LYS A 363 -53.08 -16.33 -0.15
N LEU A 364 -53.52 -17.05 0.88
CA LEU A 364 -52.67 -17.87 1.77
C LEU A 364 -51.66 -18.77 1.04
N TRP A 365 -52.03 -19.33 -0.12
CA TRP A 365 -51.13 -20.17 -0.95
C TRP A 365 -50.10 -19.38 -1.78
N GLN A 366 -50.32 -18.09 -2.03
CA GLN A 366 -49.38 -17.21 -2.72
C GLN A 366 -48.30 -16.66 -1.78
N MET A 367 -48.52 -16.66 -0.45
CA MET A 367 -47.55 -16.18 0.53
C MET A 367 -46.21 -16.94 0.49
N PRO A 368 -46.17 -18.30 0.49
CA PRO A 368 -44.90 -19.02 0.35
C PRO A 368 -44.16 -18.70 -0.96
N LEU A 369 -44.90 -18.56 -2.06
CA LEU A 369 -44.33 -18.26 -3.37
C LEU A 369 -43.76 -16.83 -3.42
N ALA A 370 -44.44 -15.86 -2.82
CA ALA A 370 -43.99 -14.48 -2.71
C ALA A 370 -42.71 -14.37 -1.85
N ILE A 371 -42.64 -15.13 -0.74
CA ILE A 371 -41.43 -15.19 0.11
C ILE A 371 -40.26 -15.78 -0.68
N ILE A 372 -40.45 -16.91 -1.36
CA ILE A 372 -39.41 -17.53 -2.20
C ILE A 372 -38.98 -16.58 -3.33
N GLY A 373 -39.94 -15.91 -3.98
CA GLY A 373 -39.69 -14.95 -5.04
C GLY A 373 -38.86 -13.76 -4.57
N LEU A 374 -39.19 -13.16 -3.41
CA LEU A 374 -38.41 -12.09 -2.80
C LEU A 374 -37.01 -12.56 -2.42
N LEU A 375 -36.90 -13.78 -1.87
CA LEU A 375 -35.62 -14.38 -1.52
C LEU A 375 -34.73 -14.50 -2.77
N LEU A 376 -35.25 -15.09 -3.84
CA LEU A 376 -34.55 -15.22 -5.12
C LEU A 376 -34.24 -13.88 -5.79
N LEU A 377 -35.10 -12.87 -5.64
CA LEU A 377 -34.85 -11.53 -6.18
C LEU A 377 -33.63 -10.87 -5.50
N ILE A 378 -33.51 -11.04 -4.18
CA ILE A 378 -32.39 -10.50 -3.39
C ILE A 378 -31.12 -11.34 -3.61
N SER A 379 -31.22 -12.67 -3.56
CA SER A 379 -30.06 -13.57 -3.57
C SER A 379 -29.61 -13.98 -4.98
N GLY A 380 -30.53 -14.00 -5.95
CA GLY A 380 -30.31 -14.49 -7.31
C GLY A 380 -29.19 -13.77 -8.06
N PRO A 381 -29.19 -12.42 -8.13
CA PRO A 381 -28.11 -11.68 -8.77
C PRO A 381 -26.73 -11.96 -8.16
N ALA A 382 -26.65 -12.08 -6.83
CA ALA A 382 -25.41 -12.40 -6.13
C ALA A 382 -24.92 -13.82 -6.44
N MET A 383 -25.82 -14.81 -6.50
CA MET A 383 -25.49 -16.17 -6.89
C MET A 383 -25.00 -16.27 -8.33
N VAL A 384 -25.64 -15.54 -9.26
CA VAL A 384 -25.25 -15.51 -10.68
C VAL A 384 -23.85 -14.91 -10.83
N LEU A 385 -23.59 -13.76 -10.19
CA LEU A 385 -22.29 -13.12 -10.21
C LEU A 385 -21.20 -14.02 -9.59
N ALA A 386 -21.51 -14.67 -8.46
CA ALA A 386 -20.62 -15.65 -7.85
C ALA A 386 -20.35 -16.82 -8.79
N GLY A 387 -21.38 -17.39 -9.42
CA GLY A 387 -21.25 -18.46 -10.41
C GLY A 387 -20.30 -18.10 -11.56
N PHE A 388 -20.40 -16.87 -12.10
CA PHE A 388 -19.46 -16.39 -13.12
C PHE A 388 -18.03 -16.23 -12.61
N LYS A 389 -17.85 -15.62 -11.42
CA LYS A 389 -16.53 -15.45 -10.80
C LYS A 389 -15.86 -16.80 -10.51
N LEU A 390 -16.60 -17.75 -9.94
CA LEU A 390 -16.13 -19.09 -9.61
C LEU A 390 -15.67 -19.87 -10.85
N LYS A 391 -16.42 -19.79 -11.96
CA LYS A 391 -16.05 -20.43 -13.24
C LYS A 391 -14.83 -19.79 -13.93
N ARG A 392 -14.50 -18.54 -13.57
CA ARG A 392 -13.40 -17.76 -14.15
C ARG A 392 -12.16 -17.69 -13.24
N ARG A 393 -12.13 -18.42 -12.12
CA ARG A 393 -10.96 -18.50 -11.25
C ARG A 393 -9.73 -18.93 -12.04
N ASN A 394 -8.63 -18.20 -11.87
CA ASN A 394 -7.40 -18.41 -12.62
C ASN A 394 -6.19 -18.32 -11.69
N LEU A 395 -5.29 -19.29 -11.82
CA LEU A 395 -4.03 -19.33 -11.08
C LEU A 395 -3.00 -18.33 -11.62
N ALA A 396 -3.02 -18.01 -12.91
CA ALA A 396 -1.97 -17.20 -13.53
C ALA A 396 -1.72 -15.85 -12.82
N PRO A 397 -2.75 -15.02 -12.50
CA PRO A 397 -2.50 -13.75 -11.80
C PRO A 397 -1.91 -13.92 -10.39
N ILE A 398 -2.05 -15.09 -9.76
CA ILE A 398 -1.43 -15.39 -8.46
C ILE A 398 0.07 -15.68 -8.63
N LEU A 399 0.45 -16.36 -9.72
CA LEU A 399 1.85 -16.69 -10.00
C LEU A 399 2.58 -15.50 -10.62
N ASP A 400 1.94 -14.78 -11.54
CA ASP A 400 2.51 -13.59 -12.19
C ASP A 400 2.83 -12.49 -11.16
N ALA A 401 2.02 -12.40 -10.11
CA ALA A 401 2.26 -11.52 -8.96
C ALA A 401 3.55 -11.87 -8.18
N ASN A 402 4.07 -13.08 -8.31
CA ASN A 402 5.37 -13.52 -7.77
C ASN A 402 6.49 -13.49 -8.83
N GLY A 403 6.29 -12.77 -9.94
CA GLY A 403 7.29 -12.64 -11.01
C GLY A 403 7.37 -13.84 -11.96
N TRP A 404 6.39 -14.74 -11.92
CA TRP A 404 6.30 -15.83 -12.90
C TRP A 404 5.77 -15.26 -14.22
N ALA A 405 6.11 -15.88 -15.34
CA ALA A 405 5.59 -15.49 -16.65
C ALA A 405 4.62 -16.57 -17.16
N VAL A 406 3.40 -16.59 -16.61
CA VAL A 406 2.40 -17.62 -16.92
C VAL A 406 1.40 -17.08 -17.95
N ASN A 407 1.67 -17.35 -19.23
CA ASN A 407 0.76 -16.94 -20.32
C ASN A 407 -0.46 -17.88 -20.50
N ALA A 408 -0.57 -18.93 -19.68
CA ALA A 408 -1.66 -19.90 -19.75
C ALA A 408 -2.87 -19.45 -18.91
N ARG A 409 -4.09 -19.71 -19.42
CA ARG A 409 -5.32 -19.57 -18.62
C ARG A 409 -5.49 -20.80 -17.72
N ALA A 410 -4.68 -20.90 -16.66
CA ALA A 410 -4.70 -21.97 -15.67
C ALA A 410 -5.96 -21.89 -14.77
N ARG A 411 -7.11 -22.29 -15.32
CA ARG A 411 -8.40 -22.21 -14.64
C ARG A 411 -8.50 -23.19 -13.49
N ILE A 412 -9.22 -22.78 -12.45
CA ILE A 412 -9.57 -23.62 -11.30
C ILE A 412 -11.10 -23.76 -11.29
N ASN A 413 -11.60 -24.97 -11.55
CA ASN A 413 -13.03 -25.23 -11.50
C ASN A 413 -13.51 -25.43 -10.04
N ILE A 414 -14.82 -25.51 -9.81
CA ILE A 414 -15.38 -25.60 -8.46
C ILE A 414 -14.97 -26.91 -7.74
N PRO A 415 -15.09 -28.11 -8.35
CA PRO A 415 -14.67 -29.35 -7.68
C PRO A 415 -13.18 -29.36 -7.29
N PHE A 416 -12.30 -28.97 -8.22
CA PHE A 416 -10.86 -28.89 -7.98
C PHE A 416 -10.52 -27.79 -6.96
N GLY A 417 -11.21 -26.65 -7.02
CA GLY A 417 -11.05 -25.62 -5.99
C GLY A 417 -11.44 -26.13 -4.61
N THR A 418 -12.49 -26.94 -4.52
CA THR A 418 -12.96 -27.54 -3.27
C THR A 418 -11.96 -28.56 -2.73
N SER A 419 -11.27 -29.34 -3.58
CA SER A 419 -10.24 -30.28 -3.13
C SER A 419 -8.99 -29.59 -2.56
N LEU A 420 -8.72 -28.35 -2.96
CA LEU A 420 -7.60 -27.56 -2.45
C LEU A 420 -7.88 -26.88 -1.10
N THR A 421 -9.11 -27.01 -0.58
CA THR A 421 -9.50 -26.51 0.74
C THR A 421 -10.28 -27.57 1.50
N GLY A 422 -9.61 -28.32 2.38
CA GLY A 422 -10.27 -29.31 3.23
C GLY A 422 -11.03 -28.64 4.37
N LEU A 423 -12.30 -28.98 4.54
CA LEU A 423 -13.13 -28.54 5.67
C LEU A 423 -13.04 -29.55 6.82
N ALA A 424 -13.02 -29.07 8.06
CA ALA A 424 -13.09 -29.94 9.23
C ALA A 424 -14.39 -30.75 9.22
N GLY A 425 -14.24 -32.06 9.04
CA GLY A 425 -15.30 -33.06 9.22
C GLY A 425 -15.20 -33.70 10.60
N LEU A 426 -16.33 -34.21 11.08
CA LEU A 426 -16.30 -35.15 12.21
C LEU A 426 -15.70 -36.48 11.73
N PRO A 427 -14.93 -37.19 12.57
CA PRO A 427 -14.47 -38.54 12.26
C PRO A 427 -15.65 -39.48 11.97
N ASP A 428 -15.41 -40.48 11.12
CA ASP A 428 -16.42 -41.49 10.83
C ASP A 428 -16.89 -42.19 12.12
N GLY A 429 -18.20 -42.27 12.32
CA GLY A 429 -18.82 -42.83 13.53
C GLY A 429 -18.96 -41.87 14.72
N ALA A 430 -18.52 -40.61 14.61
CA ALA A 430 -18.76 -39.62 15.66
C ALA A 430 -20.20 -39.08 15.61
N HIS A 431 -20.88 -39.10 16.75
CA HIS A 431 -22.21 -38.51 16.92
C HIS A 431 -22.12 -37.16 17.65
N ARG A 432 -22.89 -36.16 17.19
CA ARG A 432 -23.02 -34.89 17.93
C ARG A 432 -23.97 -35.11 19.10
N SER A 433 -23.50 -34.89 20.32
CA SER A 433 -24.40 -34.76 21.48
C SER A 433 -25.23 -33.50 21.31
N LEU A 434 -26.56 -33.61 21.37
CA LEU A 434 -27.48 -32.47 21.44
C LEU A 434 -27.66 -31.96 22.87
N VAL A 435 -27.04 -32.64 23.85
CA VAL A 435 -27.03 -32.24 25.26
C VAL A 435 -25.78 -31.42 25.49
N ASP A 436 -25.97 -30.11 25.60
CA ASP A 436 -24.94 -29.14 26.00
C ASP A 436 -25.21 -28.70 27.45
N PRO A 437 -24.37 -29.09 28.42
CA PRO A 437 -24.52 -28.72 29.83
C PRO A 437 -24.40 -27.20 30.08
N PHE A 438 -23.81 -26.45 29.15
CA PHE A 438 -23.58 -25.01 29.26
C PHE A 438 -24.41 -24.20 28.27
N ALA A 439 -25.41 -24.81 27.60
CA ALA A 439 -26.28 -24.08 26.70
C ALA A 439 -27.02 -22.96 27.43
N ASP A 440 -26.92 -21.75 26.90
CA ASP A 440 -27.70 -20.61 27.40
C ASP A 440 -29.19 -20.97 27.40
N LYS A 441 -29.85 -20.70 28.52
CA LYS A 441 -31.31 -20.86 28.62
C LYS A 441 -31.95 -19.96 27.57
N LYS A 442 -32.51 -20.57 26.52
CA LYS A 442 -33.14 -19.84 25.42
C LYS A 442 -34.20 -18.90 26.00
N PRO A 443 -34.12 -17.57 25.76
CA PRO A 443 -35.13 -16.66 26.25
C PRO A 443 -36.46 -17.04 25.59
N VAL A 444 -37.43 -17.43 26.40
CA VAL A 444 -38.78 -17.79 25.94
C VAL A 444 -39.66 -16.57 25.67
N TRP A 445 -39.25 -15.39 26.15
CA TRP A 445 -39.98 -14.12 26.00
C TRP A 445 -40.30 -13.69 24.56
N PRO A 446 -39.43 -13.87 23.55
CA PRO A 446 -39.77 -13.60 22.16
C PRO A 446 -40.95 -14.46 21.66
N TYR A 447 -41.07 -15.70 22.14
CA TYR A 447 -42.21 -16.57 21.80
C TYR A 447 -43.50 -16.09 22.47
N TYR A 448 -43.43 -15.65 23.73
CA TYR A 448 -44.57 -15.03 24.40
C TYR A 448 -44.99 -13.72 23.72
N LEU A 449 -44.04 -12.89 23.30
CA LEU A 449 -44.31 -11.65 22.60
C LEU A 449 -44.91 -11.90 21.21
N LEU A 450 -44.38 -12.88 20.46
CA LEU A 450 -44.94 -13.32 19.19
C LEU A 450 -46.35 -13.90 19.35
N LEU A 451 -46.59 -14.69 20.41
CA LEU A 451 -47.91 -15.21 20.73
C LEU A 451 -48.89 -14.09 21.09
N LEU A 452 -48.44 -13.07 21.85
CA LEU A 452 -49.23 -11.90 22.20
C LEU A 452 -49.58 -11.07 20.95
N VAL A 453 -48.62 -10.91 20.02
CA VAL A 453 -48.86 -10.26 18.72
C VAL A 453 -49.85 -11.06 17.86
N ILE A 454 -49.74 -12.39 17.82
CA ILE A 454 -50.68 -13.25 17.08
C ILE A 454 -52.07 -13.19 17.70
N VAL A 455 -52.19 -13.28 19.02
CA VAL A 455 -53.47 -13.15 19.73
C VAL A 455 -54.07 -11.77 19.52
N GLY A 456 -53.26 -10.71 19.59
CA GLY A 456 -53.69 -9.35 19.30
C GLY A 456 -54.14 -9.17 17.84
N ALA A 457 -53.45 -9.79 16.88
CA ALA A 457 -53.83 -9.77 15.48
C ALA A 457 -55.12 -10.57 15.22
N LEU A 458 -55.31 -11.73 15.87
CA LEU A 458 -56.53 -12.53 15.80
C LEU A 458 -57.72 -11.81 16.44
N LEU A 459 -57.53 -11.17 17.59
CA LEU A 459 -58.53 -10.32 18.22
C LEU A 459 -58.86 -9.10 17.34
N GLY A 460 -57.85 -8.49 16.73
CA GLY A 460 -58.03 -7.41 15.75
C GLY A 460 -58.83 -7.86 14.52
N MET A 461 -58.54 -9.04 13.96
CA MET A 461 -59.31 -9.64 12.86
C MET A 461 -60.74 -9.99 13.28
N TYR A 462 -60.94 -10.44 14.51
CA TYR A 462 -62.27 -10.69 15.08
C TYR A 462 -63.08 -9.39 15.23
N PHE A 463 -62.48 -8.32 15.78
CA PHE A 463 -63.12 -7.01 15.91
C PHE A 463 -63.34 -6.30 14.55
N MET A 464 -62.50 -6.57 13.55
CA MET A 464 -62.70 -6.11 12.17
C MET A 464 -63.69 -6.98 11.36
N GLY A 465 -64.32 -7.97 11.98
CA GLY A 465 -65.40 -8.76 11.36
C GLY A 465 -64.95 -9.84 10.39
N TYR A 466 -63.66 -10.19 10.33
CA TYR A 466 -63.13 -11.21 9.40
C TYR A 466 -63.55 -12.65 9.76
N PHE A 467 -64.07 -12.86 10.97
CA PHE A 467 -64.57 -14.14 11.49
C PHE A 467 -66.07 -14.10 11.85
N GLY A 468 -66.78 -13.02 11.49
CA GLY A 468 -68.24 -12.95 11.49
C GLY A 468 -68.77 -13.31 10.11
N ALA A 469 -69.88 -14.06 10.07
CA ALA A 469 -70.52 -14.60 8.86
C ALA A 469 -70.71 -13.59 7.71
#